data_AF-A0A2K8WT58-F1
#
_entry.id   AF-A0A2K8WT58-F1
#
_cell.length_a   1.000
_cell.length_b   1.000
_cell.length_c   1.000
_cell.angle_alpha   90.00
_cell.angle_beta   90.00
_cell.angle_gamma   90.00
#
_symmetry.space_group_name_H-M   'P 1'
#
loop_
_entity.id
_entity.type
_entity.pdbx_description
1 polymer ?
#
loop_
_entity_poly.entity_id
_entity_poly.type
_entity_poly.pdbx_seq_one_letter_code
_entity_poly.pdbx_strand_id
1 'polypeptide(L)'
;MTPLLDFLKTQRMQLIRSHSADFIIAIKNDFIMDLYFLRKEKFINLLKEVVSKPDLFLTVVNRWEGNSIRVNRGKILEISDYVRLDFSFLRQSILKDLDEFEVKISQLLVSYINEQNKEIYKQKIFQELDTIINLLDKNMENLI
;
A
#
# COMPACT_ATOMS: atom_id res chain seq x y z
N MET A 1 8.05 -33.23 -31.37
CA MET A 1 7.43 -32.42 -30.30
C MET A 1 8.49 -31.47 -29.78
N THR A 2 8.22 -30.17 -29.81
CA THR A 2 9.22 -29.12 -29.58
C THR A 2 9.52 -28.98 -28.07
N PRO A 3 10.80 -28.94 -27.63
CA PRO A 3 11.19 -28.83 -26.21
C PRO A 3 10.53 -27.68 -25.44
N LEU A 4 10.21 -26.59 -26.15
CA LEU A 4 9.50 -25.43 -25.60
C LEU A 4 8.09 -25.79 -25.11
N LEU A 5 7.38 -26.67 -25.82
CA LEU A 5 6.00 -27.04 -25.48
C LEU A 5 5.96 -27.89 -24.20
N ASP A 6 6.94 -28.78 -24.01
CA ASP A 6 7.03 -29.62 -22.82
C ASP A 6 7.59 -28.87 -21.61
N PHE A 7 8.48 -27.89 -21.83
CA PHE A 7 8.85 -26.91 -20.81
C PHE A 7 7.64 -26.11 -20.34
N LEU A 8 6.86 -25.53 -21.25
CA LEU A 8 5.65 -24.76 -20.91
C LEU A 8 4.60 -25.60 -20.18
N LYS A 9 4.41 -26.88 -20.55
CA LYS A 9 3.52 -27.80 -19.82
C LYS A 9 4.00 -28.09 -18.40
N THR A 10 5.31 -28.22 -18.20
CA THR A 10 5.90 -28.46 -16.88
C THR A 10 5.75 -27.22 -15.98
N GLN A 11 6.04 -26.04 -16.53
CA GLN A 11 5.85 -24.77 -15.82
C GLN A 11 4.37 -24.49 -15.50
N ARG A 12 3.46 -24.82 -16.42
CA ARG A 12 2.00 -24.78 -16.22
C ARG A 12 1.57 -25.60 -14.99
N MET A 13 2.09 -26.82 -14.84
CA MET A 13 1.73 -27.69 -13.72
C MET A 13 2.31 -27.22 -12.38
N GLN A 14 3.47 -26.59 -12.37
CA GLN A 14 4.04 -26.00 -11.15
C GLN A 14 3.29 -24.73 -10.71
N LEU A 15 2.93 -23.85 -11.64
CA LEU A 15 2.21 -22.60 -11.35
C LEU A 15 0.81 -22.85 -10.76
N ILE A 16 0.08 -23.80 -11.35
CA ILE A 16 -1.26 -24.20 -10.88
C ILE A 16 -1.18 -24.85 -9.49
N ARG A 17 -0.09 -25.57 -9.19
CA ARG A 17 0.12 -26.23 -7.89
C ARG A 17 0.58 -25.26 -6.79
N SER A 18 1.31 -24.20 -7.12
CA SER A 18 1.89 -23.26 -6.15
C SER A 18 0.94 -22.15 -5.69
N HIS A 19 -0.12 -21.84 -6.45
CA HIS A 19 -1.08 -20.78 -6.11
C HIS A 19 -2.40 -21.40 -5.64
N SER A 20 -2.43 -21.80 -4.37
CA SER A 20 -3.58 -22.48 -3.75
C SER A 20 -4.59 -21.53 -3.08
N ALA A 21 -4.25 -20.24 -2.93
CA ALA A 21 -5.03 -19.27 -2.16
C ALA A 21 -5.56 -18.11 -3.03
N ASP A 22 -6.58 -17.43 -2.51
CA ASP A 22 -6.97 -16.11 -2.98
C ASP A 22 -5.94 -15.07 -2.49
N PHE A 23 -5.82 -13.97 -3.23
CA PHE A 23 -4.84 -12.92 -2.92
C PHE A 23 -5.52 -11.55 -2.85
N ILE A 24 -5.03 -10.71 -1.95
CA ILE A 24 -5.42 -9.30 -1.86
C ILE A 24 -4.20 -8.46 -2.21
N ILE A 25 -4.37 -7.54 -3.15
CA ILE A 25 -3.38 -6.50 -3.44
C ILE A 25 -3.94 -5.19 -2.88
N ALA A 26 -3.25 -4.64 -1.89
CA ALA A 26 -3.55 -3.32 -1.35
C ALA A 26 -2.59 -2.28 -1.92
N ILE A 27 -3.13 -1.21 -2.51
CA ILE A 27 -2.37 -0.04 -2.97
C ILE A 27 -2.80 1.14 -2.11
N LYS A 28 -1.93 1.54 -1.18
CA LYS A 28 -2.15 2.72 -0.35
C LYS A 28 -1.58 3.96 -1.04
N ASN A 29 -2.38 5.02 -1.13
CA ASN A 29 -1.99 6.35 -1.57
C ASN A 29 -2.66 7.40 -0.69
N ASP A 30 -1.90 8.07 0.17
CA ASP A 30 -2.40 9.04 1.17
C ASP A 30 -3.66 8.53 1.90
N PHE A 31 -4.82 9.07 1.53
CA PHE A 31 -6.16 8.81 2.07
C PHE A 31 -6.96 7.78 1.27
N ILE A 32 -6.42 7.23 0.20
CA ILE A 32 -7.08 6.24 -0.64
C ILE A 32 -6.37 4.90 -0.46
N MET A 33 -7.14 3.85 -0.23
CA MET A 33 -6.64 2.48 -0.30
C MET A 33 -7.44 1.72 -1.36
N ASP A 34 -6.77 1.39 -2.44
CA ASP A 34 -7.32 0.57 -3.50
C ASP A 34 -7.03 -0.91 -3.19
N LEU A 35 -8.08 -1.68 -2.93
CA LEU A 35 -8.03 -3.11 -2.65
C LEU A 35 -8.48 -3.90 -3.89
N TYR A 36 -7.64 -4.84 -4.32
CA TYR A 36 -7.93 -5.74 -5.42
C TYR A 36 -7.96 -7.18 -4.90
N PHE A 37 -9.13 -7.79 -4.94
CA PHE A 37 -9.37 -9.15 -4.51
C PHE A 37 -9.28 -10.08 -5.71
N LEU A 38 -8.21 -10.86 -5.76
CA LEU A 38 -7.97 -11.84 -6.79
C LEU A 38 -8.40 -13.22 -6.29
N ARG A 39 -9.50 -13.71 -6.85
CA ARG A 39 -9.91 -15.10 -6.67
C ARG A 39 -8.99 -16.03 -7.46
N LYS A 40 -8.59 -17.13 -6.84
CA LYS A 40 -7.76 -18.17 -7.43
C LYS A 40 -8.32 -18.66 -8.76
N GLU A 41 -9.63 -18.87 -8.86
CA GLU A 41 -10.26 -19.39 -10.08
C GLU A 41 -10.05 -18.45 -11.26
N LYS A 42 -10.20 -17.13 -11.02
CA LYS A 42 -9.99 -16.11 -12.06
C LYS A 42 -8.53 -16.11 -12.53
N PHE A 43 -7.59 -16.21 -11.60
CA PHE A 43 -6.17 -16.28 -11.94
C PHE A 43 -5.81 -17.55 -12.74
N ILE A 44 -6.31 -18.71 -12.31
CA ILE A 44 -6.10 -19.98 -13.03
C ILE A 44 -6.73 -19.93 -14.42
N ASN A 45 -7.91 -19.34 -14.57
CA ASN A 45 -8.58 -19.22 -15.87
C ASN A 45 -7.78 -18.31 -16.81
N LEU A 46 -7.31 -17.14 -16.34
CA LEU A 46 -6.41 -16.28 -17.10
C LEU A 46 -5.19 -17.07 -17.62
N LEU A 47 -4.53 -17.83 -16.74
CA LEU A 47 -3.37 -18.63 -17.12
C LEU A 47 -3.72 -19.72 -18.16
N LYS A 48 -4.85 -20.41 -18.00
CA LYS A 48 -5.32 -21.42 -18.97
C LYS A 48 -5.59 -20.83 -20.35
N GLU A 49 -6.14 -19.63 -20.41
CA GLU A 49 -6.44 -18.94 -21.67
C GLU A 49 -5.17 -18.57 -22.43
N VAL A 50 -4.13 -18.09 -21.72
CA VAL A 50 -2.92 -17.59 -22.36
C VAL A 50 -1.83 -18.64 -22.56
N VAL A 51 -1.80 -19.73 -21.78
CA VAL A 51 -0.72 -20.75 -21.84
C VAL A 51 -0.61 -21.48 -23.17
N SER A 52 -1.69 -21.54 -23.95
CA SER A 52 -1.69 -22.17 -25.28
C SER A 52 -1.08 -21.29 -26.37
N LYS A 53 -0.83 -20.01 -26.08
CA LYS A 53 -0.40 -18.97 -27.02
C LYS A 53 0.84 -18.25 -26.45
N PRO A 54 2.07 -18.66 -26.82
CA PRO A 54 3.31 -18.14 -26.23
C PRO A 54 3.39 -16.61 -26.15
N ASP A 55 2.96 -15.91 -27.21
CA ASP A 55 2.99 -14.44 -27.24
C ASP A 55 2.07 -13.83 -26.18
N LEU A 56 0.85 -14.35 -26.03
CA LEU A 56 -0.09 -13.89 -25.00
C LEU A 56 0.37 -14.29 -23.60
N PHE A 57 0.96 -15.48 -23.45
CA PHE A 57 1.51 -15.94 -22.18
C PHE A 57 2.56 -14.95 -21.65
N LEU A 58 3.45 -14.46 -22.51
CA LEU A 58 4.48 -13.49 -22.14
C LEU A 58 3.93 -12.10 -21.77
N THR A 59 2.72 -11.75 -22.22
CA THR A 59 2.06 -10.50 -21.77
C THR A 59 1.55 -10.56 -20.32
N VAL A 60 1.30 -11.78 -19.83
CA VAL A 60 0.83 -12.05 -18.45
C VAL A 60 2.01 -12.43 -17.57
N VAL A 61 2.88 -13.33 -18.01
CA VAL A 61 4.07 -13.79 -17.26
C VAL A 61 5.31 -13.18 -17.90
N ASN A 62 5.80 -12.10 -17.30
CA ASN A 62 6.91 -11.29 -17.82
C ASN A 62 8.27 -11.99 -17.67
N ARG A 63 8.45 -12.83 -16.64
CA ARG A 63 9.70 -13.54 -16.37
C ARG A 63 9.45 -14.76 -15.51
N TRP A 64 10.17 -15.84 -15.82
CA TRP A 64 10.23 -17.04 -15.01
C TRP A 64 11.69 -17.40 -14.72
N GLU A 65 12.09 -17.38 -13.45
CA GLU A 65 13.44 -17.80 -13.03
C GLU A 65 13.38 -18.71 -11.81
N GLY A 66 13.77 -19.98 -11.99
CA GLY A 66 13.69 -20.99 -10.95
C GLY A 66 12.25 -21.18 -10.47
N ASN A 67 11.98 -20.88 -9.20
CA ASN A 67 10.64 -20.95 -8.58
C ASN A 67 9.93 -19.58 -8.52
N SER A 68 10.50 -18.54 -9.13
CA SER A 68 9.93 -17.19 -9.11
C SER A 68 9.25 -16.86 -10.43
N ILE A 69 7.98 -16.46 -10.34
CA ILE A 69 7.21 -15.94 -11.47
C ILE A 69 6.97 -14.45 -11.25
N ARG A 70 7.29 -13.65 -12.26
CA ARG A 70 6.88 -12.24 -12.34
C ARG A 70 5.68 -12.13 -13.25
N VAL A 71 4.55 -11.71 -12.69
CA VAL A 71 3.30 -11.53 -13.43
C VAL A 71 3.09 -10.04 -13.68
N ASN A 72 2.52 -9.70 -14.84
CA ASN A 72 2.11 -8.36 -15.17
C ASN A 72 0.98 -7.93 -14.22
N ARG A 73 1.30 -6.97 -13.34
CA ARG A 73 0.35 -6.44 -12.36
C ARG A 73 -0.93 -5.93 -13.01
N GLY A 74 -0.85 -5.21 -14.13
CA GLY A 74 -2.03 -4.69 -14.82
C GLY A 74 -3.03 -5.79 -15.19
N LYS A 75 -2.51 -6.91 -15.74
CA LYS A 75 -3.33 -8.08 -16.07
C LYS A 75 -3.96 -8.77 -14.86
N ILE A 76 -3.28 -8.74 -13.72
CA ILE A 76 -3.86 -9.23 -12.46
C ILE A 76 -4.96 -8.30 -11.95
N LEU A 77 -4.73 -6.99 -11.98
CA LEU A 77 -5.72 -6.01 -11.50
C LEU A 77 -6.99 -6.03 -12.37
N GLU A 78 -6.86 -6.21 -13.70
CA GLU A 78 -7.98 -6.31 -14.64
C GLU A 78 -8.98 -7.44 -14.30
N ILE A 79 -8.50 -8.56 -13.75
CA ILE A 79 -9.35 -9.71 -13.40
C ILE A 79 -9.78 -9.69 -11.91
N SER A 80 -9.30 -8.74 -11.13
CA SER A 80 -9.58 -8.65 -9.69
C SER A 80 -10.90 -7.93 -9.43
N ASP A 81 -11.57 -8.29 -8.35
CA ASP A 81 -12.70 -7.52 -7.83
C ASP A 81 -12.12 -6.30 -7.08
N TYR A 82 -12.64 -5.09 -7.35
CA TYR A 82 -12.04 -3.83 -6.90
C TYR A 82 -12.90 -3.15 -5.83
N VAL A 83 -12.25 -2.73 -4.74
CA VAL A 83 -12.85 -1.89 -3.70
C VAL A 83 -11.93 -0.71 -3.42
N ARG A 84 -12.49 0.50 -3.45
CA ARG A 84 -11.81 1.71 -2.98
C ARG A 84 -12.27 2.04 -1.57
N LEU A 85 -11.33 2.13 -0.63
CA LEU A 85 -11.56 2.75 0.67
C LEU A 85 -11.10 4.21 0.59
N ASP A 86 -12.04 5.12 0.87
CA ASP A 86 -11.79 6.55 0.91
C ASP A 86 -11.76 7.02 2.37
N PHE A 87 -10.57 7.39 2.82
CA PHE A 87 -10.28 7.96 4.13
C PHE A 87 -10.17 9.48 4.09
N SER A 88 -10.70 10.16 3.07
CA SER A 88 -10.65 11.62 2.97
C SER A 88 -11.31 12.32 4.15
N PHE A 89 -12.21 11.65 4.88
CA PHE A 89 -12.76 12.15 6.14
C PHE A 89 -11.67 12.38 7.20
N LEU A 90 -10.53 11.69 7.13
CA LEU A 90 -9.38 11.92 8.01
C LEU A 90 -8.64 13.23 7.72
N ARG A 91 -8.85 13.88 6.56
CA ARG A 91 -8.24 15.19 6.28
C ARG A 91 -8.72 16.28 7.21
N GLN A 92 -9.94 16.13 7.74
CA GLN A 92 -10.54 17.03 8.72
C GLN A 92 -10.35 16.51 10.15
N SER A 93 -9.63 15.40 10.33
CA SER A 93 -9.35 14.86 11.66
C SER A 93 -8.15 15.56 12.28
N ILE A 94 -8.06 15.42 13.60
CA ILE A 94 -6.94 15.86 14.44
C ILE A 94 -5.57 15.38 13.93
N LEU A 95 -5.52 14.36 13.05
CA LEU A 95 -4.26 13.90 12.44
C LEU A 95 -3.51 15.03 11.72
N LYS A 96 -4.21 15.94 11.04
CA LYS A 96 -3.56 17.09 10.38
C LYS A 96 -2.90 18.01 11.40
N ASP A 97 -3.59 18.27 12.51
CA ASP A 97 -3.08 19.12 13.59
C ASP A 97 -1.88 18.46 14.29
N LEU A 98 -1.89 17.12 14.42
CA LEU A 98 -0.77 16.34 14.95
C LEU A 98 0.44 16.36 14.02
N ASP A 99 0.25 16.20 12.71
CA ASP A 99 1.32 16.27 11.72
C ASP A 99 1.97 17.67 11.72
N GLU A 100 1.16 18.73 11.78
CA GLU A 100 1.67 20.12 11.87
C GLU A 100 2.40 20.38 13.20
N PHE A 101 1.87 19.86 14.29
CA PHE A 101 2.50 19.93 15.61
C PHE A 101 3.86 19.22 15.62
N GLU A 102 3.99 18.02 15.03
CA GLU A 102 5.25 17.29 14.96
C GLU A 102 6.34 18.10 14.23
N VAL A 103 5.98 18.72 13.09
CA VAL A 103 6.89 19.57 12.33
C VAL A 103 7.33 20.78 13.15
N LYS A 104 6.38 21.49 13.78
CA LYS A 104 6.68 22.67 14.60
C LYS A 104 7.55 22.35 15.80
N ILE A 105 7.22 21.30 16.56
CA ILE A 105 8.01 20.87 17.72
C ILE A 105 9.42 20.48 17.30
N SER A 106 9.58 19.76 16.19
CA SER A 106 10.89 19.39 15.67
C SER A 106 11.74 20.63 15.36
N GLN A 107 11.15 21.65 14.72
CA GLN A 107 11.84 22.92 14.44
C GLN A 107 12.22 23.66 15.73
N LEU A 108 11.29 23.74 16.69
CA LEU A 108 11.53 24.41 17.98
C LEU A 108 12.60 23.70 18.81
N LEU A 109 12.65 22.36 18.79
CA LEU A 109 13.68 21.58 19.46
C LEU A 109 15.05 21.81 18.84
N VAL A 110 15.15 21.86 17.51
CA VAL A 110 16.39 22.20 16.80
C VAL A 110 16.87 23.60 17.20
N SER A 111 15.99 24.60 17.23
CA SER A 111 16.34 25.95 17.70
C SER A 111 16.73 25.98 19.19
N TYR A 112 16.03 25.24 20.04
CA TYR A 112 16.36 25.14 21.47
C TYR A 112 17.77 24.58 21.71
N ILE A 113 18.19 23.60 20.92
CA ILE A 113 19.53 23.01 21.02
C ILE A 113 20.61 23.98 20.52
N ASN A 114 20.35 24.65 19.39
CA ASN A 114 21.38 25.38 18.64
C ASN A 114 21.51 26.86 19.01
N GLU A 115 20.49 27.49 19.60
CA GLU A 115 20.48 28.92 19.88
C GLU A 115 20.82 29.24 21.34
N GLN A 116 21.38 30.44 21.58
CA GLN A 116 21.75 30.88 22.93
C GLN A 116 20.53 31.15 23.81
N ASN A 117 19.40 31.56 23.23
CA ASN A 117 18.22 32.01 23.96
C ASN A 117 17.25 30.86 24.29
N LYS A 118 17.76 29.86 25.01
CA LYS A 118 17.07 28.59 25.27
C LYS A 118 15.72 28.72 25.97
N GLU A 119 15.60 29.66 26.92
CA GLU A 119 14.35 29.84 27.67
C GLU A 119 13.18 30.29 26.78
N ILE A 120 13.43 31.08 25.73
CA ILE A 120 12.39 31.47 24.77
C ILE A 120 11.86 30.25 24.02
N TYR A 121 12.75 29.39 23.53
CA TYR A 121 12.34 28.18 22.80
C TYR A 121 11.66 27.16 23.69
N LYS A 122 12.12 27.02 24.94
CA LYS A 122 11.45 26.19 25.94
C LYS A 122 10.01 26.66 26.20
N GLN A 123 9.78 27.95 26.34
CA GLN A 123 8.42 28.50 26.49
C GLN A 123 7.55 28.21 25.25
N LYS A 124 8.08 28.40 24.05
CA LYS A 124 7.36 28.07 22.80
C LYS A 124 7.01 26.59 22.69
N ILE A 125 7.92 25.69 23.08
CA ILE A 125 7.65 24.25 23.11
C ILE A 125 6.48 23.94 24.05
N PHE A 126 6.46 24.49 25.26
CA PHE A 126 5.36 24.30 26.19
C PHE A 126 4.03 24.87 25.66
N GLN A 127 4.06 26.03 25.02
CA GLN A 127 2.86 26.62 24.41
C GLN A 127 2.27 25.75 23.30
N GLU A 128 3.10 25.17 22.43
CA GLU A 128 2.63 24.25 21.39
C GLU A 128 2.10 22.94 22.00
N LEU A 129 2.73 22.43 23.07
CA LEU A 129 2.22 21.27 23.83
C LEU A 129 0.84 21.54 24.43
N ASP A 130 0.67 22.69 25.09
CA ASP A 130 -0.63 23.09 25.65
C ASP A 130 -1.68 23.25 24.54
N THR A 131 -1.27 23.79 23.39
CA THR A 131 -2.17 23.97 22.25
C THR A 131 -2.70 22.64 21.72
N ILE A 132 -1.83 21.63 21.53
CA ILE A 132 -2.26 20.33 21.01
C ILE A 132 -3.08 19.54 22.03
N ILE A 133 -2.75 19.63 23.32
CA ILE A 133 -3.53 18.99 24.40
C ILE A 133 -4.95 19.56 24.43
N ASN A 134 -5.09 20.88 24.42
CA ASN A 134 -6.41 21.52 24.42
C ASN A 134 -7.24 21.16 23.17
N LEU A 135 -6.59 21.01 22.02
CA LEU A 135 -7.22 20.56 20.77
C LEU A 135 -7.71 19.11 20.87
N LEU A 136 -6.93 18.22 21.49
CA LEU A 136 -7.31 16.83 21.73
C LEU A 136 -8.49 16.75 22.69
N ASP A 137 -8.42 17.46 23.82
CA ASP A 137 -9.49 17.48 24.83
C ASP A 137 -10.80 17.96 24.24
N LYS A 138 -10.79 19.07 23.49
CA LYS A 138 -11.98 19.60 22.81
C LYS A 138 -12.58 18.61 21.81
N ASN A 139 -11.73 17.89 21.07
CA ASN A 139 -12.22 16.89 20.11
C ASN A 139 -12.78 15.64 20.82
N MET A 140 -12.23 15.26 21.98
CA MET A 140 -12.79 14.18 22.79
C MET A 140 -14.14 14.55 23.41
N GLU A 141 -14.31 15.79 23.88
CA GLU A 141 -15.60 16.28 24.38
C GLU A 141 -16.70 16.22 23.31
N ASN A 142 -16.37 16.48 22.04
CA ASN A 142 -17.34 16.39 20.94
C ASN A 142 -17.72 14.95 20.55
N LEU A 143 -17.08 13.94 21.13
CA LEU A 143 -17.34 12.51 20.88
C LEU A 143 -18.19 11.85 21.98
N ILE A 144 -18.44 12.52 23.11
CA ILE A 144 -19.25 12.07 24.25
C ILE A 144 -20.66 12.65 24.16
#